data_AF-A0A7K4USH0-F1
#
_entry.id   AF-A0A7K4USH0-F1
#
_cell.length_a   1.000
_cell.length_b   1.000
_cell.length_c   1.000
_cell.angle_alpha   90.00
_cell.angle_beta   90.00
_cell.angle_gamma   90.00
#
_symmetry.space_group_name_H-M   'P 1'
#
loop_
_entity.id
_entity.type
_entity.pdbx_description
1 polymer ?
#
loop_
_entity_poly.entity_id
_entity_poly.type
_entity_poly.pdbx_seq_one_letter_code
_entity_poly.pdbx_strand_id
1 'polypeptide(L)'
;MEVVPAWAPAVGFTLLPHAGGFLGSNITKREIPTWYETLQKPSWCPPNWLFAPVWGTLYTSMGYGSYLVWKELGGFNEKSVVPLGLYAGNLALNWAWTPIFFGAHKMGWGLVTLLLTTGTATATTASWYNIKKTAAYLMVPYLAWLTLASALNYRVWKDNRNK
;
A
#
# COMPACT_ATOMS: atom_id res chain seq x y z
N MET A 1 27.99 -22.46 -8.95
CA MET A 1 27.15 -21.24 -8.84
C MET A 1 25.75 -21.74 -8.56
N GLU A 2 25.22 -21.51 -7.35
CA GLU A 2 23.86 -21.94 -7.03
C GLU A 2 22.88 -21.27 -7.99
N VAL A 3 22.22 -22.09 -8.81
CA VAL A 3 21.19 -21.63 -9.72
C VAL A 3 20.03 -21.17 -8.85
N VAL A 4 19.89 -19.85 -8.68
CA VAL A 4 18.80 -19.28 -7.89
C VAL A 4 17.48 -19.84 -8.43
N PRO A 5 16.67 -20.54 -7.62
CA PRO A 5 15.45 -21.17 -8.11
C PRO A 5 14.52 -20.13 -8.71
N ALA A 6 13.82 -20.46 -9.80
CA ALA A 6 12.93 -19.53 -10.51
C ALA A 6 11.81 -18.92 -9.64
N TRP A 7 11.52 -19.53 -8.48
CA TRP A 7 10.55 -19.05 -7.49
C TRP A 7 11.14 -18.08 -6.46
N ALA A 8 12.46 -18.06 -6.26
CA ALA A 8 13.08 -17.24 -5.21
C ALA A 8 12.89 -15.72 -5.43
N PRO A 9 12.99 -15.17 -6.67
CA PRO A 9 12.64 -13.77 -6.91
C PRO A 9 11.16 -13.50 -6.61
N ALA A 10 10.25 -14.41 -7.00
CA ALA A 10 8.82 -14.23 -6.74
C ALA A 10 8.53 -14.11 -5.23
N VAL A 11 9.20 -14.90 -4.41
CA VAL A 11 9.11 -14.83 -2.93
C VAL A 11 9.67 -13.50 -2.41
N GLY A 12 10.82 -13.05 -2.92
CA GLY A 12 11.38 -11.75 -2.53
C GLY A 12 10.45 -10.57 -2.82
N PHE A 13 9.91 -10.50 -4.03
CA PHE A 13 8.99 -9.44 -4.45
C PHE A 13 7.64 -9.48 -3.70
N THR A 14 7.16 -10.67 -3.30
CA THR A 14 5.92 -10.82 -2.52
C THR A 14 6.09 -10.52 -1.04
N LEU A 15 7.26 -10.81 -0.46
CA LEU A 15 7.54 -10.53 0.95
C LEU A 15 7.91 -9.06 1.19
N LEU A 16 8.54 -8.40 0.22
CA LEU A 16 9.00 -7.01 0.37
C LEU A 16 7.91 -6.05 0.88
N PRO A 17 6.67 -6.03 0.34
CA PRO A 17 5.64 -5.09 0.75
C PRO A 17 5.16 -5.31 2.19
N HIS A 18 5.23 -6.55 2.67
CA HIS A 18 4.86 -6.93 4.03
C HIS A 18 5.81 -6.35 5.08
N ALA A 19 7.06 -6.04 4.72
CA ALA A 19 8.05 -5.49 5.64
C ALA A 19 7.56 -4.15 6.24
N GLY A 20 7.07 -3.23 5.42
CA GLY A 20 6.55 -1.96 5.93
C GLY A 20 5.25 -2.10 6.71
N GLY A 21 4.39 -3.06 6.33
CA GLY A 21 3.21 -3.41 7.12
C GLY A 21 3.57 -3.92 8.51
N PHE A 22 4.59 -4.79 8.60
CA PHE A 22 5.11 -5.32 9.85
C PHE A 22 5.74 -4.21 10.72
N LEU A 23 6.58 -3.35 10.14
CA LEU A 23 7.19 -2.22 10.84
C LEU A 23 6.14 -1.22 11.34
N GLY A 24 5.16 -0.90 10.49
CA GLY A 24 4.03 -0.05 10.85
C GLY A 24 3.13 -0.65 11.93
N SER A 25 3.05 -1.98 12.01
CA SER A 25 2.20 -2.67 12.99
C SER A 25 2.57 -2.36 14.44
N ASN A 26 3.85 -2.06 14.72
CA ASN A 26 4.30 -1.70 16.07
C ASN A 26 3.73 -0.34 16.51
N ILE A 27 3.59 0.60 15.57
CA ILE A 27 2.98 1.90 15.82
C ILE A 27 1.47 1.72 15.99
N THR A 28 0.80 1.04 15.06
CA THR A 28 -0.67 0.89 15.10
C THR A 28 -1.14 0.11 16.32
N LYS A 29 -0.44 -0.94 16.75
CA LYS A 29 -0.79 -1.69 17.98
C LYS A 29 -0.79 -0.82 19.24
N ARG A 30 0.05 0.20 19.30
CA ARG A 30 0.12 1.14 20.43
C ARG A 30 -0.94 2.23 20.34
N GLU A 31 -1.13 2.78 19.14
CA GLU A 31 -1.98 3.95 18.89
C GLU A 31 -3.47 3.61 18.71
N ILE A 32 -3.80 2.39 18.31
CA ILE A 32 -5.20 1.96 18.13
C ILE A 32 -6.01 2.08 19.44
N PRO A 33 -5.63 1.42 20.55
CA PRO A 33 -6.42 1.45 21.78
C PRO A 33 -6.36 2.80 22.53
N THR A 34 -5.34 3.62 22.27
CA THR A 34 -5.10 4.87 23.03
C THR A 34 -5.66 6.10 22.35
N TRP A 35 -5.39 6.27 21.05
CA TRP A 35 -5.74 7.47 20.30
C TRP A 35 -6.86 7.20 19.30
N TYR A 36 -6.70 6.18 18.44
CA TYR A 36 -7.61 5.91 17.33
C TYR A 36 -9.02 5.58 17.80
N GLU A 37 -9.17 4.84 18.91
CA GLU A 37 -10.46 4.53 19.50
C GLU A 37 -11.21 5.79 19.98
N THR A 38 -10.50 6.83 20.40
CA THR A 38 -11.10 8.09 20.87
C THR A 38 -11.63 8.97 19.73
N LEU A 39 -11.26 8.68 18.48
CA LEU A 39 -11.69 9.45 17.31
C LEU A 39 -13.13 9.15 16.92
N GLN A 40 -13.86 10.18 16.54
CA GLN A 40 -15.15 10.04 15.89
C GLN A 40 -14.93 9.42 14.51
N LYS A 41 -15.55 8.25 14.28
CA LYS A 41 -15.45 7.49 13.03
C LYS A 41 -16.84 7.33 12.43
N PRO A 42 -16.96 7.32 11.09
CA PRO A 42 -18.24 7.07 10.44
C PRO A 42 -18.75 5.65 10.73
N SER A 43 -20.07 5.44 10.68
CA SER A 43 -20.71 4.14 10.92
C SER A 43 -20.30 3.04 9.94
N TRP A 44 -19.80 3.41 8.76
CA TRP A 44 -19.28 2.49 7.73
C TRP A 44 -17.78 2.19 7.88
N CYS A 45 -17.11 2.68 8.94
CA CYS A 45 -15.72 2.33 9.23
C CYS A 45 -15.60 0.81 9.45
N PRO A 46 -14.72 0.11 8.71
CA PRO A 46 -14.50 -1.30 8.95
C PRO A 46 -13.98 -1.58 10.37
N PRO A 47 -14.25 -2.77 10.94
CA PRO A 47 -13.65 -3.19 12.20
C PRO A 47 -12.12 -3.25 12.12
N ASN A 48 -11.42 -2.88 13.21
CA ASN A 48 -9.94 -2.83 13.25
C ASN A 48 -9.27 -4.15 12.82
N TRP A 49 -9.87 -5.29 13.14
CA TRP A 49 -9.32 -6.61 12.77
C TRP A 49 -9.32 -6.86 11.26
N LEU A 50 -10.23 -6.22 10.49
CA LEU A 50 -10.36 -6.45 9.05
C LEU A 50 -9.19 -5.84 8.26
N PHE A 51 -8.55 -4.80 8.80
CA PHE A 51 -7.44 -4.13 8.13
C PHE A 51 -6.25 -5.08 7.89
N ALA A 52 -5.92 -5.96 8.84
CA ALA A 52 -4.75 -6.83 8.71
C ALA A 52 -4.89 -7.88 7.58
N PRO A 53 -5.99 -8.65 7.47
CA PRO A 53 -6.22 -9.56 6.35
C PRO A 53 -6.29 -8.85 4.99
N VAL A 54 -6.92 -7.68 4.92
CA VAL A 54 -7.00 -6.90 3.69
C VAL A 54 -5.61 -6.48 3.24
N TRP A 55 -4.81 -5.84 4.10
CA TRP A 55 -3.46 -5.44 3.74
C TRP A 55 -2.55 -6.62 3.41
N GLY A 56 -2.67 -7.76 4.09
CA GLY A 56 -1.93 -8.98 3.73
C GLY A 56 -2.26 -9.46 2.31
N THR A 57 -3.54 -9.44 1.94
CA THR A 57 -3.98 -9.81 0.59
C THR A 57 -3.45 -8.81 -0.46
N LEU A 58 -3.54 -7.52 -0.17
CA LEU A 58 -3.09 -6.46 -1.08
C LEU A 58 -1.57 -6.46 -1.26
N TYR A 59 -0.80 -6.62 -0.19
CA TYR A 59 0.66 -6.72 -0.27
C TYR A 59 1.12 -7.94 -1.05
N THR A 60 0.41 -9.06 -0.91
CA THR A 60 0.64 -10.26 -1.71
C THR A 60 0.34 -10.00 -3.19
N SER A 61 -0.80 -9.38 -3.52
CA SER A 61 -1.18 -9.11 -4.92
C SER A 61 -0.25 -8.09 -5.59
N MET A 62 0.12 -7.03 -4.87
CA MET A 62 1.08 -6.02 -5.31
C MET A 62 2.46 -6.64 -5.57
N GLY A 63 2.96 -7.41 -4.63
CA GLY A 63 4.26 -8.06 -4.75
C GLY A 63 4.30 -9.08 -5.89
N TYR A 64 3.25 -9.88 -6.06
CA TYR A 64 3.15 -10.81 -7.18
C TYR A 64 3.02 -10.08 -8.53
N GLY A 65 2.24 -8.99 -8.58
CA GLY A 65 2.13 -8.12 -9.75
C GLY A 65 3.48 -7.53 -10.19
N SER A 66 4.27 -7.05 -9.23
CA SER A 66 5.61 -6.52 -9.52
C SER A 66 6.57 -7.60 -10.03
N TYR A 67 6.50 -8.83 -9.51
CA TYR A 67 7.23 -9.98 -10.04
C TYR A 67 6.83 -10.30 -11.49
N LEU A 68 5.54 -10.29 -11.82
CA LEU A 68 5.07 -10.55 -13.18
C LEU A 68 5.61 -9.50 -14.18
N VAL A 69 5.62 -8.22 -13.79
CA VAL A 69 6.18 -7.15 -14.61
C VAL A 69 7.69 -7.29 -14.77
N TRP A 70 8.41 -7.57 -13.69
CA TRP A 70 9.85 -7.82 -13.72
C TRP A 70 10.20 -9.00 -14.64
N LYS A 71 9.43 -10.09 -14.56
CA LYS A 71 9.62 -11.28 -15.40
C LYS A 71 9.32 -10.99 -16.87
N GLU A 72 8.23 -10.31 -17.18
CA GLU A 72 7.83 -9.98 -18.56
C GLU A 72 8.86 -9.07 -19.24
N LEU A 73 9.45 -8.15 -18.48
CA LEU A 73 10.47 -7.24 -19.00
C LEU A 73 11.86 -7.88 -19.09
N GLY A 74 12.05 -9.12 -18.67
CA GLY A 74 13.35 -9.80 -18.72
C GLY A 74 14.33 -9.36 -17.63
N GLY A 75 13.83 -8.92 -16.47
CA GLY A 75 14.64 -8.56 -15.32
C GLY A 75 14.86 -7.05 -15.15
N PHE A 76 15.90 -6.69 -14.38
CA PHE A 76 16.26 -5.29 -14.15
C PHE A 76 17.04 -4.72 -15.33
N ASN A 77 16.32 -3.98 -16.18
CA ASN A 77 16.87 -3.24 -17.32
C ASN A 77 16.20 -1.86 -17.46
N GLU A 78 16.62 -1.06 -18.43
CA GLU A 78 16.11 0.30 -18.68
C GLU A 78 14.58 0.36 -18.81
N LYS A 79 13.95 -0.66 -19.41
CA LYS A 79 12.48 -0.71 -19.57
C LYS A 79 11.75 -0.97 -18.26
N SER A 80 12.41 -1.63 -17.29
CA SER A 80 11.86 -1.94 -15.97
C SER A 80 12.01 -0.82 -14.95
N VAL A 81 12.91 0.15 -15.19
CA VAL A 81 13.23 1.24 -14.24
C VAL A 81 11.99 2.07 -13.93
N VAL A 82 11.25 2.48 -14.97
CA VAL A 82 10.04 3.31 -14.79
C VAL A 82 8.91 2.56 -14.08
N PRO A 83 8.43 1.39 -14.57
CA PRO A 83 7.30 0.70 -13.95
C PRO A 83 7.59 0.18 -12.54
N LEU A 84 8.81 -0.30 -12.28
CA LEU A 84 9.21 -0.76 -10.93
C LEU A 84 9.60 0.40 -10.02
N GLY A 85 10.14 1.49 -10.56
CA GLY A 85 10.42 2.72 -9.81
C GLY A 85 9.15 3.42 -9.33
N LEU A 86 8.12 3.50 -10.18
CA LEU A 86 6.79 3.99 -9.78
C LEU A 86 6.19 3.12 -8.66
N TYR A 87 6.33 1.80 -8.77
CA TYR A 87 5.90 0.87 -7.73
C TYR A 87 6.67 1.06 -6.42
N ALA A 88 7.99 1.22 -6.48
CA ALA A 88 8.82 1.47 -5.30
C ALA A 88 8.44 2.79 -4.62
N GLY A 89 8.21 3.86 -5.39
CA GLY A 89 7.71 5.13 -4.89
C GLY A 89 6.31 5.00 -4.27
N ASN A 90 5.42 4.24 -4.90
CA ASN A 90 4.10 3.95 -4.33
C ASN A 90 4.21 3.21 -2.99
N LEU A 91 5.09 2.22 -2.89
CA LEU A 91 5.29 1.43 -1.68
C LEU A 91 5.90 2.29 -0.56
N ALA A 92 6.84 3.19 -0.88
CA ALA A 92 7.40 4.13 0.07
C ALA A 92 6.33 5.09 0.63
N LEU A 93 5.46 5.63 -0.24
CA LEU A 93 4.34 6.47 0.19
C LEU A 93 3.33 5.70 1.05
N ASN A 94 3.05 4.43 0.68
CA ASN A 94 2.19 3.55 1.45
C ASN A 94 2.74 3.34 2.87
N TRP A 95 4.04 3.08 3.01
CA TRP A 95 4.68 2.90 4.31
C TRP A 95 4.79 4.19 5.13
N ALA A 96 4.95 5.34 4.46
CA ALA A 96 5.00 6.64 5.12
C ALA A 96 3.66 7.04 5.75
N TRP A 97 2.53 6.48 5.29
CA TRP A 97 1.21 6.83 5.82
C TRP A 97 1.05 6.48 7.30
N THR A 98 1.46 5.28 7.73
CA THR A 98 1.33 4.83 9.12
C THR A 98 2.02 5.75 10.14
N PRO A 99 3.31 6.10 10.01
CA PRO A 99 3.95 7.01 10.95
C PRO A 99 3.39 8.43 10.89
N ILE A 100 2.91 8.91 9.73
CA ILE A 100 2.31 10.25 9.61
C ILE A 100 0.94 10.30 10.32
N PHE A 101 0.08 9.32 10.06
CA PHE A 101 -1.28 9.29 10.58
C PHE A 101 -1.33 8.85 12.04
N PHE A 102 -0.74 7.70 12.37
CA PHE A 102 -0.75 7.16 13.73
C PHE A 102 0.39 7.68 14.60
N GLY A 103 1.60 7.83 14.04
CA GLY A 103 2.76 8.26 14.85
C GLY A 103 2.76 9.75 15.18
N ALA A 104 2.44 10.61 14.22
CA ALA A 104 2.43 12.06 14.38
C ALA A 104 1.03 12.65 14.62
N HIS A 105 -0.03 11.82 14.62
CA HIS A 105 -1.44 12.22 14.72
C HIS A 105 -1.88 13.27 13.68
N LYS A 106 -1.13 13.43 12.59
CA LYS A 106 -1.39 14.45 11.56
C LYS A 106 -2.37 13.92 10.51
N MET A 107 -3.66 13.85 10.87
CA MET A 107 -4.71 13.29 10.01
C MET A 107 -4.75 13.95 8.61
N GLY A 108 -4.64 15.28 8.53
CA GLY A 108 -4.63 16.00 7.26
C GLY A 108 -3.43 15.66 6.36
N TRP A 109 -2.24 15.52 6.93
CA TRP A 109 -1.06 15.05 6.17
C TRP A 109 -1.20 13.57 5.79
N GLY A 110 -1.82 12.75 6.64
CA GLY A 110 -2.19 11.39 6.31
C GLY A 110 -3.09 11.31 5.08
N LEU A 111 -4.07 12.20 4.94
CA LEU A 111 -4.91 12.29 3.74
C LEU A 111 -4.09 12.65 2.49
N VAL A 112 -3.21 13.65 2.58
CA VAL A 112 -2.34 14.05 1.45
C VAL A 112 -1.46 12.88 1.01
N THR A 113 -0.79 12.20 1.94
CA THR A 113 0.03 11.01 1.64
C THR A 113 -0.80 9.91 1.00
N LEU A 114 -2.05 9.71 1.45
CA LEU A 114 -2.93 8.68 0.91
C LEU A 114 -3.43 9.00 -0.50
N LEU A 115 -3.72 10.27 -0.80
CA LEU A 115 -4.05 10.73 -2.15
C LEU A 115 -2.85 10.59 -3.10
N LEU A 116 -1.65 10.93 -2.64
CA LEU A 116 -0.41 10.70 -3.40
C LEU A 116 -0.16 9.21 -3.64
N THR A 117 -0.41 8.36 -2.63
CA THR A 117 -0.36 6.90 -2.76
C THR A 117 -1.38 6.42 -3.78
N THR A 118 -2.59 6.96 -3.80
CA THR A 118 -3.63 6.61 -4.78
C THR A 118 -3.23 7.02 -6.21
N GLY A 119 -2.70 8.22 -6.37
CA GLY A 119 -2.21 8.72 -7.67
C GLY A 119 -1.05 7.87 -8.22
N THR A 120 -0.06 7.58 -7.38
CA THR A 120 1.09 6.73 -7.77
C THR A 120 0.68 5.28 -8.01
N ALA A 121 -0.28 4.73 -7.26
CA ALA A 121 -0.83 3.40 -7.50
C ALA A 121 -1.57 3.34 -8.85
N THR A 122 -2.31 4.40 -9.19
CA THR A 122 -3.02 4.51 -10.47
C THR A 122 -2.02 4.59 -11.63
N ALA A 123 -0.99 5.42 -11.49
CA ALA A 123 0.10 5.51 -12.48
C ALA A 123 0.84 4.17 -12.66
N THR A 124 1.12 3.46 -11.56
CA THR A 124 1.71 2.12 -11.58
C THR A 124 0.81 1.13 -12.32
N THR A 125 -0.49 1.13 -12.02
CA THR A 125 -1.48 0.26 -12.67
C THR A 125 -1.58 0.52 -14.17
N ALA A 126 -1.63 1.79 -14.58
CA ALA A 126 -1.67 2.18 -15.99
C ALA A 126 -0.37 1.78 -16.72
N SER A 127 0.79 1.95 -16.08
CA SER A 127 2.07 1.52 -16.63
C SER A 127 2.12 0.00 -16.81
N TRP A 128 1.69 -0.76 -15.79
CA TRP A 128 1.65 -2.22 -15.83
C TRP A 128 0.64 -2.75 -16.83
N TYR A 129 -0.45 -2.04 -17.11
CA TYR A 129 -1.48 -2.48 -18.07
C TYR A 129 -0.90 -2.67 -19.48
N ASN A 130 0.01 -1.80 -19.88
CA ASN A 130 0.68 -1.87 -21.18
C ASN A 130 1.75 -2.96 -21.26
N ILE A 131 2.20 -3.49 -20.12
CA ILE A 131 3.23 -4.53 -20.03
C ILE A 131 2.57 -5.89 -19.81
N LYS A 132 1.79 -6.03 -18.74
CA LYS A 132 1.07 -7.25 -18.36
C LYS A 132 -0.28 -6.92 -17.72
N LYS A 133 -1.37 -7.14 -18.47
CA LYS A 133 -2.75 -6.89 -18.00
C LYS A 133 -3.06 -7.59 -16.67
N THR A 134 -2.59 -8.82 -16.48
CA THR A 134 -2.76 -9.57 -15.23
C THR A 134 -2.18 -8.82 -14.03
N ALA A 135 -0.99 -8.22 -14.16
CA ALA A 135 -0.37 -7.44 -13.09
C ALA A 135 -1.18 -6.18 -12.78
N ALA A 136 -1.72 -5.51 -13.79
CA ALA A 136 -2.60 -4.35 -13.60
C ALA A 136 -3.92 -4.74 -12.90
N TYR A 137 -4.54 -5.85 -13.26
CA TYR A 137 -5.77 -6.31 -12.59
C TYR A 137 -5.55 -6.66 -11.12
N LEU A 138 -4.37 -7.16 -10.75
CA LEU A 138 -4.01 -7.42 -9.35
C LEU A 138 -3.90 -6.14 -8.49
N MET A 139 -3.74 -4.97 -9.13
CA MET A 139 -3.72 -3.66 -8.47
C MET A 139 -5.12 -3.05 -8.30
N VAL A 140 -6.14 -3.56 -9.02
CA VAL A 140 -7.51 -3.01 -8.93
C VAL A 140 -8.09 -3.11 -7.51
N PRO A 141 -7.98 -4.24 -6.78
CA PRO A 141 -8.43 -4.31 -5.39
C PRO A 141 -7.71 -3.30 -4.49
N TYR A 142 -6.43 -3.04 -4.77
CA TYR A 142 -5.64 -2.04 -4.03
C TYR A 142 -6.15 -0.62 -4.27
N LEU A 143 -6.45 -0.25 -5.52
CA LEU A 143 -7.05 1.07 -5.83
C LEU A 143 -8.42 1.27 -5.19
N ALA A 144 -9.26 0.23 -5.18
CA ALA A 144 -10.56 0.28 -4.51
C ALA A 144 -10.39 0.50 -3.00
N TRP A 145 -9.46 -0.23 -2.39
CA TRP A 145 -9.14 -0.06 -0.97
C TRP A 145 -8.59 1.32 -0.64
N LEU A 146 -7.67 1.86 -1.45
CA LEU A 146 -7.13 3.21 -1.27
C LEU A 146 -8.21 4.29 -1.38
N THR A 147 -9.21 4.09 -2.23
CA THR A 147 -10.35 5.01 -2.35
C THR A 147 -11.20 5.00 -1.07
N LEU A 148 -11.51 3.80 -0.55
CA LEU A 148 -12.21 3.65 0.73
C LEU A 148 -11.41 4.28 1.88
N ALA A 149 -10.11 3.99 1.94
CA ALA A 149 -9.22 4.53 2.96
C ALA A 149 -9.12 6.06 2.89
N SER A 150 -9.10 6.64 1.68
CA SER A 150 -9.09 8.09 1.47
C SER A 150 -10.38 8.74 1.95
N ALA A 151 -11.53 8.15 1.64
CA ALA A 151 -12.82 8.61 2.14
C ALA A 151 -12.88 8.53 3.67
N LEU A 152 -12.36 7.44 4.25
CA LEU A 152 -12.33 7.24 5.71
C LEU A 152 -11.45 8.28 6.38
N ASN A 153 -10.22 8.48 5.86
CA ASN A 153 -9.27 9.45 6.39
C ASN A 153 -9.84 10.87 6.31
N TYR A 154 -10.46 11.23 5.18
CA TYR A 154 -11.12 12.52 5.03
C TYR A 154 -12.23 12.74 6.06
N ARG A 155 -13.07 11.73 6.32
CA ARG A 155 -14.11 11.83 7.34
C ARG A 155 -13.55 11.94 8.75
N VAL A 156 -12.58 11.10 9.09
CA VAL A 156 -11.90 11.18 10.39
C VAL A 156 -11.27 12.56 10.58
N TRP A 157 -10.56 13.09 9.58
CA TRP A 157 -9.98 14.43 9.64
C TRP A 157 -11.03 15.53 9.79
N LYS A 158 -12.13 15.46 9.03
CA LYS A 158 -13.21 16.47 9.07
C LYS A 158 -13.96 16.47 10.40
N ASP A 159 -14.26 15.28 10.92
CA ASP A 159 -15.09 15.11 12.12
C ASP A 159 -14.26 15.30 13.42
N ASN A 160 -12.92 15.26 13.31
CA ASN A 160 -11.99 15.44 14.44
C ASN A 160 -11.05 16.64 14.25
N ARG A 161 -11.47 17.70 13.55
CA ARG A 161 -10.64 18.91 13.32
C ARG A 161 -10.10 19.58 14.59
N ASN A 162 -10.70 19.30 15.75
CA ASN A 162 -10.37 19.88 17.04
C ASN A 162 -9.43 18.99 17.88
N LYS A 163 -8.98 17.86 17.32
CA LYS A 163 -8.03 16.91 17.92
C LYS A 163 -6.79 16.81 17.04
#